data_AF-A0AAW6DL88-F1
#
_entry.id   AF-A0AAW6DL88-F1
#
_cell.length_a   1.000
_cell.length_b   1.000
_cell.length_c   1.000
_cell.angle_alpha   90.00
_cell.angle_beta   90.00
_cell.angle_gamma   90.00
#
_symmetry.space_group_name_H-M   'P 1'
#
loop_
_entity.id
_entity.type
_entity.pdbx_description
1 polymer ?
#
loop_
_entity_poly.entity_id
_entity_poly.type
_entity_poly.pdbx_seq_one_letter_code
_entity_poly.pdbx_strand_id
1 'polypeptide(L)' 'MKEVNVGFNRNFKEFNECKKRYRLAKGSAGSGKSVNIAQNFIIKLGDPKYKGANLLCVRKVDTTNKDSTYAELKSAI' A
#
# COMPACT_ATOMS: atom_id res chain seq x y z
N MET A 1 11.97 6.74 21.58
CA MET A 1 11.22 6.34 20.37
C MET A 1 11.96 5.16 19.75
N LYS A 2 11.28 4.06 19.43
CA LYS A 2 11.91 2.94 18.73
C LYS A 2 12.10 3.34 17.26
N GLU A 3 13.33 3.27 16.77
CA GLU A 3 13.63 3.48 15.36
C GLU A 3 13.16 2.24 14.58
N VAL A 4 12.14 2.39 13.75
CA VAL A 4 11.61 1.30 12.92
C VAL A 4 12.19 1.47 11.52
N ASN A 5 13.10 0.57 11.14
CA ASN A 5 13.66 0.54 9.80
C ASN A 5 12.71 -0.25 8.87
N VAL A 6 11.88 0.47 8.11
CA VAL A 6 10.96 -0.16 7.15
C VAL A 6 11.67 -0.31 5.81
N GLY A 7 12.02 -1.55 5.46
CA GLY A 7 12.65 -1.88 4.19
C GLY A 7 11.67 -1.75 3.02
N PHE A 8 12.00 -0.89 2.05
CA PHE A 8 11.30 -0.81 0.77
C PHE A 8 12.02 -1.64 -0.29
N ASN A 9 11.26 -2.41 -1.05
CA ASN A 9 11.79 -3.08 -2.23
C ASN A 9 12.05 -2.04 -3.34
N ARG A 10 13.33 -1.86 -3.69
CA ARG A 10 13.80 -0.88 -4.69
C ARG A 10 13.14 -1.04 -6.07
N ASN A 11 12.69 -2.24 -6.43
CA ASN A 11 12.00 -2.50 -7.70
C ASN A 11 10.68 -1.72 -7.84
N PHE A 12 10.10 -1.27 -6.73
CA PHE A 12 8.88 -0.45 -6.73
C PHE A 12 9.15 1.06 -6.65
N LYS A 13 10.41 1.50 -6.68
CA LYS A 13 10.76 2.93 -6.55
C LYS A 13 10.02 3.80 -7.59
N GLU A 14 10.14 3.46 -8.87
CA GLU A 14 9.49 4.20 -9.95
C GLU A 14 7.95 4.18 -9.80
N PHE A 15 7.40 3.02 -9.43
CA PHE A 15 5.98 2.90 -9.15
C PHE A 15 5.57 3.85 -8.02
N ASN A 16 6.31 3.88 -6.91
CA ASN A 16 6.01 4.70 -5.74
C ASN A 16 6.11 6.20 -6.03
N GLU A 17 7.10 6.62 -6.82
CA GLU A 17 7.33 8.00 -7.25
C GLU A 17 6.31 8.49 -8.31
N CYS A 18 5.65 7.57 -9.02
CA CYS A 18 4.63 7.92 -10.01
C CYS A 18 3.46 8.69 -9.38
N LYS A 19 3.15 9.87 -9.94
CA LYS A 19 2.06 10.78 -9.53
C LYS A 19 0.88 10.81 -10.50
N LYS A 20 0.85 9.92 -11.50
CA LYS A 20 -0.28 9.81 -12.43
C LYS A 20 -1.56 9.44 -11.67
N ARG A 21 -2.71 9.88 -12.19
CA ARG A 21 -4.03 9.59 -11.59
C ARG A 21 -4.28 8.09 -11.41
N TYR A 22 -3.83 7.29 -12.38
CA TYR A 22 -3.97 5.84 -12.37
C TYR A 22 -2.59 5.18 -12.35
N ARG A 23 -2.45 4.18 -11.48
CA ARG A 23 -1.25 3.36 -11.31
C ARG A 23 -1.66 1.90 -11.26
N LEU A 24 -1.09 1.09 -12.14
CA LEU A 24 -1.38 -0.34 -12.22
C LEU A 24 -0.15 -1.12 -11.79
N ALA A 25 -0.30 -2.02 -10.82
CA ALA A 25 0.72 -3.01 -10.47
C ALA A 25 0.25 -4.39 -10.92
N LYS A 26 0.93 -4.99 -11.89
CA LYS A 26 0.65 -6.34 -12.41
C LYS A 26 1.87 -7.25 -12.20
N GLY A 27 1.63 -8.51 -11.83
CA GLY A 27 2.70 -9.49 -11.62
C GLY A 27 2.20 -10.77 -10.97
N SER A 28 3.08 -11.77 -10.84
CA SER A 28 2.78 -13.10 -10.28
C SER A 28 2.45 -13.09 -8.78
N ALA A 29 1.99 -14.23 -8.26
CA ALA A 29 1.87 -14.45 -6.82
C ALA A 29 3.25 -14.29 -6.14
N GLY A 30 3.27 -13.77 -4.91
CA GLY A 30 4.51 -13.57 -4.15
C GLY A 30 5.41 -12.42 -4.63
N SER A 31 5.06 -11.70 -5.70
CA SER A 31 5.94 -10.65 -6.25
C SER A 31 6.01 -9.35 -5.43
N GLY A 32 5.44 -9.31 -4.21
CA GLY A 32 5.52 -8.16 -3.30
C GLY A 32 4.64 -6.94 -3.63
N LYS A 33 3.73 -7.04 -4.60
CA LYS A 33 2.87 -5.91 -5.04
C LYS A 33 1.97 -5.38 -3.92
N SER A 34 1.24 -6.26 -3.24
CA SER A 34 0.28 -5.90 -2.19
C SER A 34 0.99 -5.24 -1.01
N VAL A 35 2.09 -5.84 -0.54
CA VAL A 35 2.94 -5.32 0.54
C VAL A 35 3.41 -3.89 0.22
N ASN A 36 4.00 -3.68 -0.96
CA ASN A 36 4.47 -2.35 -1.35
C ASN A 36 3.32 -1.33 -1.45
N ILE A 37 2.17 -1.71 -2.00
CA ILE A 37 1.01 -0.82 -2.11
C ILE A 37 0.46 -0.44 -0.73
N ALA A 38 0.36 -1.40 0.20
CA ALA A 38 -0.10 -1.17 1.56
C ALA A 38 0.82 -0.17 2.29
N GLN A 39 2.12 -0.43 2.28
CA GLN A 39 3.12 0.49 2.85
C GLN A 39 3.06 1.88 2.21
N ASN A 40 2.92 1.96 0.87
CA ASN A 40 2.85 3.24 0.16
C ASN A 40 1.61 4.05 0.55
N PHE A 41 0.47 3.41 0.78
CA PHE A 41 -0.73 4.10 1.25
C PHE A 41 -0.61 4.56 2.70
N ILE A 42 -0.08 3.72 3.60
CA ILE A 42 0.11 4.10 5.02
C ILE A 42 0.99 5.34 5.13
N ILE A 43 2.12 5.38 4.42
CA ILE A 43 3.00 6.56 4.39
C ILE A 43 2.25 7.80 3.90
N LYS A 44 1.48 7.68 2.81
CA LYS A 44 0.72 8.82 2.27
C LYS A 44 -0.35 9.30 3.24
N LEU A 45 -1.05 8.40 3.92
CA LEU A 45 -2.08 8.76 4.90
C LEU A 45 -1.48 9.41 6.16
N GLY A 46 -0.27 9.01 6.55
CA GLY A 46 0.48 9.62 7.65
C GLY A 46 1.20 10.92 7.29
N ASP A 47 1.40 11.22 6.01
CA ASP A 47 2.07 12.42 5.54
C ASP A 47 1.14 13.66 5.69
N PRO A 48 1.55 14.69 6.45
CA PRO A 48 0.76 15.92 6.65
C PRO A 48 0.28 16.58 5.36
N LYS A 49 0.98 16.38 4.24
CA LYS A 49 0.59 16.88 2.92
C LYS A 49 -0.79 16.37 2.47
N TYR A 50 -1.17 15.17 2.88
CA TYR A 50 -2.43 14.54 2.50
C TYR A 50 -3.45 14.53 3.64
N LYS A 51 -3.33 15.47 4.59
CA LYS A 51 -4.28 15.62 5.71
C LYS A 51 -5.73 15.70 5.19
N GLY A 52 -6.59 14.85 5.74
CA GLY A 52 -7.99 14.73 5.33
C GLY A 52 -8.25 13.77 4.17
N ALA A 53 -7.20 13.17 3.58
CA ALA A 53 -7.37 12.10 2.61
C ALA A 53 -7.90 10.83 3.28
N ASN A 54 -8.75 10.11 2.56
CA ASN A 54 -9.27 8.80 2.95
C ASN A 54 -8.86 7.75 1.91
N LEU A 55 -8.68 6.50 2.36
CA LEU A 55 -8.42 5.35 1.49
C LEU A 55 -9.66 4.47 1.39
N LEU A 56 -10.10 4.20 0.17
CA LEU A 56 -11.15 3.22 -0.13
C LEU A 56 -10.53 1.99 -0.79
N CYS A 57 -10.70 0.82 -0.16
CA CYS A 57 -10.25 -0.47 -0.69
C CYS A 57 -11.43 -1.26 -1.24
N VAL A 58 -11.40 -1.54 -2.55
CA VAL A 58 -12.49 -2.23 -3.26
C VAL A 58 -12.02 -3.59 -3.75
N ARG A 59 -12.89 -4.59 -3.62
CA ARG A 59 -12.76 -5.93 -4.22
C ARG A 59 -14.09 -6.35 -4.83
N LYS A 60 -14.04 -7.30 -5.77
CA LYS A 60 -15.25 -7.87 -6.38
C LYS A 60 -16.17 -8.58 -5.36
N VAL A 61 -15.58 -9.23 -4.37
CA VAL A 61 -16.31 -10.00 -3.35
C VAL A 61 -15.94 -9.49 -1.96
N ASP A 62 -16.91 -8.94 -1.26
CA ASP A 62 -16.73 -8.27 0.04
C ASP A 62 -16.22 -9.21 1.14
N THR A 63 -16.74 -10.44 1.20
CA THR A 63 -16.36 -11.42 2.24
C THR A 63 -14.86 -11.74 2.25
N THR A 64 -14.16 -11.55 1.12
CA THR A 64 -12.71 -11.78 1.01
C THR A 64 -11.86 -10.58 1.40
N ASN A 65 -12.48 -9.44 1.73
CA ASN A 65 -11.76 -8.20 1.96
C ASN A 65 -11.06 -8.18 3.33
N LYS A 66 -11.71 -8.79 4.33
CA LYS A 66 -11.19 -8.95 5.70
C LYS A 66 -9.86 -9.70 5.73
N ASP A 67 -9.81 -10.84 5.03
CA ASP A 67 -8.64 -11.73 5.04
C ASP A 67 -7.61 -11.36 3.97
N SER A 68 -7.90 -10.33 3.15
CA SER A 68 -7.00 -9.85 2.10
C SER A 68 -6.55 -8.42 2.36
N THR A 69 -7.25 -7.39 1.85
CA THR A 69 -6.72 -6.01 1.88
C THR A 69 -6.64 -5.46 3.30
N TYR A 70 -7.58 -5.81 4.18
CA TYR A 70 -7.55 -5.37 5.57
C TYR A 70 -6.37 -6.02 6.32
N ALA A 71 -6.18 -7.33 6.18
CA ALA A 71 -5.04 -8.04 6.75
C ALA A 71 -3.70 -7.47 6.27
N GLU A 72 -3.57 -7.20 4.96
CA GLU A 72 -2.36 -6.62 4.37
C GLU A 72 -2.06 -5.22 4.93
N LEU A 73 -3.05 -4.33 4.97
CA LEU A 73 -2.89 -2.98 5.53
C LEU A 73 -2.55 -3.03 7.02
N LYS A 74 -3.21 -3.90 7.78
CA LYS A 74 -2.92 -4.08 9.21
C LYS A 74 -1.50 -4.61 9.45
N SER A 75 -1.00 -5.49 8.57
CA SER A 75 0.36 -6.03 8.68
C SER A 75 1.47 -5.03 8.36
N ALA A 76 1.13 -3.92 7.71
CA ALA A 76 2.07 -2.89 7.28
C ALA A 76 2.20 -1.72 8.28
N ILE A 77 1.49 -1.78 9.41
CA ILE A 77 1.57 -0.87 10.57
C ILE A 77 2.40 -1.55 11.65
#